data_AF-A0A938D4D0-F1
#
_entry.id   AF-A0A938D4D0-F1
#
_cell.length_a   1.000
_cell.length_b   1.000
_cell.length_c   1.000
_cell.angle_alpha   90.00
_cell.angle_beta   90.00
_cell.angle_gamma   90.00
#
_symmetry.space_group_name_H-M   'P 1'
#
loop_
_entity.id
_entity.type
_entity.pdbx_description
1 polymer ?
#
loop_
_entity_poly.entity_id
_entity_poly.type
_entity_poly.pdbx_seq_one_letter_code
_entity_poly.pdbx_strand_id
1 'polypeptide(L)'
;MGAYREYFAFGAGLTLDKRIERGPIAASIDWRRRRYHDSMARPTNSLRNGDEIALRLGVEREITPWLAVSAGFGYTRFLAPEAYNAHAKWSVSAGLLLTHDLFRLVPGRAAALSLSAALLFSGYGEANANIDPDVVRHDREWRPSATLDVPVIDDISLVGQFGANLRASTLPNYRYSNVYTMIGVALRF
;
A
#
# COMPACT_ATOMS: atom_id res chain seq x y z
N MET A 1 32.06 -15.15 -0.41
CA MET A 1 31.01 -14.64 -1.32
C MET A 1 30.45 -13.37 -0.70
N GLY A 2 30.75 -12.20 -1.27
CA GLY A 2 30.32 -10.91 -0.72
C GLY A 2 28.82 -10.71 -0.90
N ALA A 3 28.15 -10.18 0.13
CA ALA A 3 26.76 -9.77 0.03
C ALA A 3 26.64 -8.58 -0.94
N TYR A 4 26.44 -8.87 -2.22
CA TYR A 4 26.13 -7.83 -3.19
C TYR A 4 24.76 -7.25 -2.85
N ARG A 5 24.73 -5.96 -2.52
CA ARG A 5 23.50 -5.26 -2.17
C ARG A 5 22.64 -5.16 -3.44
N GLU A 6 21.66 -6.05 -3.59
CA GLU A 6 20.83 -6.13 -4.82
C GLU A 6 19.95 -4.89 -5.03
N TYR A 7 19.69 -4.14 -3.96
CA TYR A 7 18.85 -2.95 -3.96
C TYR A 7 19.33 -1.90 -2.95
N PHE A 8 19.35 -0.66 -3.40
CA PHE A 8 19.57 0.53 -2.58
C PHE A 8 18.59 1.61 -3.00
N ALA A 9 17.99 2.29 -2.02
CA ALA A 9 17.18 3.46 -2.29
C ALA A 9 17.37 4.50 -1.20
N PHE A 10 17.30 5.77 -1.60
CA PHE A 10 17.26 6.92 -0.72
C PHE A 10 16.12 7.83 -1.15
N GLY A 11 15.57 8.59 -0.21
CA GLY A 11 14.42 9.43 -0.47
C GLY A 11 14.18 10.43 0.64
N ALA A 12 13.29 11.37 0.37
CA ALA A 12 12.85 12.39 1.30
C ALA A 12 11.36 12.63 1.07
N GLY A 13 10.65 13.07 2.10
CA GLY A 13 9.22 13.34 2.02
C GLY A 13 8.78 14.39 3.02
N LEU A 14 7.62 14.96 2.75
CA LEU A 14 6.95 15.92 3.61
C LEU A 14 5.51 15.48 3.83
N THR A 15 5.09 15.48 5.09
CA THR A 15 3.73 15.15 5.50
C THR A 15 3.14 16.32 6.26
N LEU A 16 1.92 16.69 5.88
CA LEU A 16 1.10 17.67 6.55
C LEU A 16 -0.13 16.95 7.10
N ASP A 17 -0.38 17.09 8.39
CA ASP A 17 -1.58 16.58 9.04
C ASP A 17 -2.29 17.73 9.75
N LYS A 18 -3.61 17.79 9.61
CA LYS A 18 -4.45 18.76 10.31
C LYS A 18 -5.69 18.07 10.85
N ARG A 19 -5.83 18.08 12.18
CA ARG A 19 -7.06 17.66 12.85
C ARG A 19 -8.15 18.72 12.67
N ILE A 20 -9.28 18.33 12.10
CA ILE A 20 -10.53 19.12 12.07
C ILE A 20 -11.51 18.54 13.09
N GLU A 21 -12.62 19.24 13.39
CA GLU A 21 -13.57 18.87 14.45
C GLU A 21 -14.05 17.42 14.42
N ARG A 22 -14.06 16.79 13.24
CA ARG A 22 -14.56 15.42 13.07
C ARG A 22 -13.53 14.44 12.53
N GLY A 23 -12.23 14.73 12.62
CA GLY A 23 -11.16 13.80 12.22
C GLY A 23 -9.98 14.48 11.53
N PRO A 24 -8.90 13.75 11.21
CA PRO A 24 -7.74 14.31 10.52
C PRO A 24 -7.91 14.39 8.99
N ILE A 25 -7.25 15.39 8.41
CA ILE A 25 -6.92 15.44 6.98
C ILE A 25 -5.41 15.40 6.86
N ALA A 26 -4.91 14.53 5.99
CA ALA A 26 -3.49 14.32 5.75
C ALA A 26 -3.14 14.50 4.27
N ALA A 27 -1.99 15.10 4.02
CA ALA A 27 -1.37 15.17 2.70
C ALA A 27 0.11 14.83 2.83
N SER A 28 0.63 13.97 1.96
CA SER A 28 2.05 13.63 1.92
C SER A 28 2.58 13.67 0.50
N ILE A 29 3.79 14.19 0.34
CA ILE A 29 4.58 14.06 -0.89
C ILE A 29 5.92 13.40 -0.56
N ASP A 30 6.26 12.35 -1.30
CA ASP A 30 7.51 11.62 -1.15
C ASP A 30 8.24 11.57 -2.48
N TRP A 31 9.55 11.75 -2.43
CA TRP A 31 10.46 11.44 -3.52
C TRP A 31 11.42 10.32 -3.09
N ARG A 32 11.68 9.36 -3.98
CA ARG A 32 12.60 8.25 -3.75
C ARG A 32 13.36 7.90 -5.03
N ARG A 33 14.68 7.86 -4.95
CA ARG A 33 15.55 7.28 -5.98
C ARG A 33 15.80 5.80 -5.68
N ARG A 34 15.51 4.93 -6.64
CA ARG A 34 15.76 3.49 -6.58
C ARG A 34 16.96 3.11 -7.43
N ARG A 35 17.84 2.29 -6.87
CA ARG A 35 19.00 1.69 -7.54
C ARG A 35 18.98 0.18 -7.28
N TYR A 36 18.99 -0.57 -8.37
CA TYR A 36 19.04 -2.01 -8.45
C TYR A 36 20.37 -2.39 -9.09
N HIS A 37 20.95 -3.47 -8.59
CA HIS A 37 22.17 -4.04 -9.14
C HIS A 37 21.82 -5.33 -9.88
N ASP A 38 22.49 -5.53 -11.02
CA ASP A 38 22.38 -6.76 -11.78
C ASP A 38 23.08 -7.90 -11.04
N SER A 39 22.50 -9.09 -11.10
CA SER A 39 23.07 -10.31 -10.53
C SER A 39 22.92 -11.46 -11.52
N MET A 40 23.61 -12.58 -11.29
CA MET A 40 23.46 -13.75 -12.17
C MET A 40 22.01 -14.26 -12.24
N ALA A 41 21.23 -14.08 -11.16
CA ALA A 41 19.81 -14.44 -11.12
C ALA A 41 18.90 -13.39 -11.79
N ARG A 42 19.37 -12.14 -11.92
CA ARG A 42 18.61 -10.99 -12.46
C ARG A 42 19.55 -10.07 -13.26
N PRO A 43 19.88 -10.43 -14.52
CA PRO A 43 20.91 -9.73 -15.28
C PRO A 43 20.48 -8.34 -15.80
N THR A 44 19.18 -8.03 -15.74
CA THR A 44 18.59 -6.78 -16.25
C THR A 44 17.82 -6.00 -15.18
N ASN A 45 18.18 -6.20 -13.91
CA ASN A 45 17.51 -5.58 -12.77
C ASN A 45 17.72 -4.07 -12.73
N SER A 46 18.86 -3.59 -13.24
CA SER A 46 19.23 -2.17 -13.34
C SER A 46 18.30 -1.36 -14.25
N LEU A 47 17.56 -2.01 -15.16
CA LEU A 47 16.53 -1.37 -15.99
C LEU A 47 15.34 -0.84 -15.16
N ARG A 48 15.25 -1.23 -13.89
CA ARG A 48 14.25 -0.78 -12.93
C ARG A 48 14.75 0.35 -12.03
N ASN A 49 15.93 0.90 -12.30
CA ASN A 49 16.42 2.11 -11.66
C ASN A 49 15.49 3.26 -11.95
N GLY A 50 15.46 4.27 -11.08
CA GLY A 50 14.59 5.40 -11.35
C GLY A 50 14.25 6.29 -10.18
N ASP A 51 13.54 7.36 -10.50
CA ASP A 51 12.94 8.28 -9.52
C ASP A 51 11.46 7.99 -9.38
N GLU A 52 10.99 7.91 -8.15
CA GLU A 52 9.58 7.82 -7.82
C GLU A 52 9.16 9.08 -7.07
N ILE A 53 8.09 9.72 -7.52
CA ILE A 53 7.39 10.76 -6.78
C ILE A 53 6.01 10.22 -6.44
N ALA A 54 5.62 10.28 -5.17
CA ALA A 54 4.31 9.85 -4.71
C ALA A 54 3.61 10.99 -3.96
N LEU A 55 2.37 11.27 -4.34
CA LEU A 55 1.45 12.13 -3.62
C LEU A 55 0.38 11.25 -2.98
N ARG A 56 0.03 11.52 -1.72
CA ARG A 56 -1.12 10.90 -1.05
C ARG A 56 -1.94 11.96 -0.35
N LEU A 57 -3.25 11.82 -0.43
CA LEU A 57 -4.23 12.63 0.26
C LEU A 57 -5.15 11.67 1.02
N GLY A 58 -5.48 12.01 2.25
CA GLY A 58 -6.35 11.22 3.10
C GLY A 58 -7.25 12.11 3.93
N VAL A 59 -8.47 11.64 4.14
CA VAL A 59 -9.40 12.20 5.12
C VAL A 59 -9.98 11.07 5.93
N GLU A 60 -10.07 11.28 7.23
CA GLU A 60 -10.80 10.42 8.13
C GLU A 60 -11.87 11.25 8.85
N ARG A 61 -13.04 10.64 9.03
CA ARG A 61 -14.16 11.27 9.68
C ARG A 61 -14.83 10.34 10.69
N GLU A 62 -14.91 10.79 11.93
CA GLU A 62 -15.76 10.19 12.96
C GLU A 62 -17.22 10.50 12.63
N ILE A 63 -18.01 9.44 12.41
CA ILE A 63 -19.45 9.52 12.15
C ILE A 63 -20.21 9.39 13.46
N THR A 64 -19.76 8.46 14.31
CA THR A 64 -20.23 8.25 15.68
C THR A 64 -19.03 7.95 16.57
N PRO A 65 -19.17 7.93 17.92
CA PRO A 65 -18.07 7.56 18.81
C PRO A 65 -17.47 6.15 18.59
N TRP A 66 -18.18 5.29 17.85
CA TRP A 66 -17.77 3.90 17.57
C TRP A 66 -17.51 3.63 16.09
N LEU A 67 -17.72 4.61 15.20
CA LEU A 67 -17.55 4.49 13.76
C LEU A 67 -16.79 5.67 13.19
N ALA A 68 -15.65 5.39 12.58
CA ALA A 68 -14.96 6.31 11.69
C ALA A 68 -14.92 5.75 10.26
N VAL A 69 -14.92 6.66 9.29
CA VAL A 69 -14.80 6.35 7.86
C VAL A 69 -13.60 7.09 7.30
N SER A 70 -12.89 6.47 6.37
CA SER A 70 -11.76 7.10 5.71
C SER A 70 -11.86 7.01 4.20
N ALA A 71 -11.31 8.00 3.54
CA ALA A 71 -11.16 8.04 2.09
C ALA A 71 -9.75 8.54 1.75
N GLY A 72 -9.19 8.02 0.67
CA GLY A 72 -7.84 8.38 0.24
C GLY A 72 -7.70 8.41 -1.27
N PHE A 73 -6.79 9.27 -1.71
CA PHE A 73 -6.32 9.36 -3.07
C PHE A 73 -4.79 9.26 -3.08
N GLY A 74 -4.25 8.60 -4.09
CA GLY A 74 -2.81 8.51 -4.31
C GLY A 74 -2.47 8.69 -5.76
N TYR A 75 -1.35 9.36 -6.02
CA TYR A 75 -0.72 9.42 -7.32
C TYR A 75 0.75 9.05 -7.18
N THR A 76 1.30 8.31 -8.12
CA THR A 76 2.71 7.96 -8.16
C THR A 76 3.19 8.05 -9.59
N ARG A 77 4.29 8.77 -9.81
CA ARG A 77 5.02 8.76 -11.07
C ARG A 77 6.37 8.11 -10.84
N PHE A 78 6.65 7.08 -11.62
CA PHE A 78 7.95 6.42 -11.64
C PHE A 78 8.61 6.66 -13.00
N LEU A 79 9.80 7.25 -12.96
CA LEU A 79 10.66 7.50 -14.11
C LEU A 79 11.75 6.44 -14.10
N ALA A 80 11.83 5.63 -15.16
CA ALA A 80 12.85 4.62 -15.34
C ALA A 80 13.68 4.92 -16.62
N PRO A 81 14.91 4.38 -16.75
CA PRO A 81 15.66 4.45 -17.99
C PRO A 81 14.88 3.92 -19.18
N GLU A 82 14.11 2.85 -18.96
CA GLU A 82 13.30 2.19 -19.97
C GLU A 82 11.83 2.59 -19.84
N ALA A 83 11.24 3.08 -20.93
CA ALA A 83 9.87 3.60 -20.94
C ALA A 83 8.81 2.52 -20.61
N TYR A 84 9.09 1.25 -20.93
CA TYR A 84 8.24 0.12 -20.56
C TYR A 84 8.29 -0.22 -19.05
N ASN A 85 9.25 0.32 -18.29
CA ASN A 85 9.30 0.24 -16.83
C ASN A 85 8.77 1.51 -16.15
N ALA A 86 8.84 2.65 -16.84
CA ALA A 86 8.26 3.90 -16.38
C ALA A 86 6.73 3.79 -16.33
N HIS A 87 6.13 4.28 -15.24
CA HIS A 87 4.67 4.20 -15.07
C HIS A 87 4.10 5.38 -14.30
N ALA A 88 2.84 5.69 -14.58
CA ALA A 88 2.00 6.50 -13.72
C ALA A 88 0.98 5.57 -13.05
N LYS A 89 0.77 5.78 -11.76
CA LYS A 89 -0.19 5.03 -10.97
C LYS A 89 -1.07 5.98 -10.18
N TRP A 90 -2.36 5.74 -10.21
CA TRP A 90 -3.32 6.43 -9.37
C TRP A 90 -4.07 5.40 -8.53
N SER A 91 -4.48 5.82 -7.34
CA SER A 91 -5.19 4.96 -6.41
C SER A 91 -6.29 5.71 -5.68
N VAL A 92 -7.37 5.01 -5.42
CA VAL A 92 -8.43 5.47 -4.51
C VAL A 92 -8.63 4.41 -3.44
N SER A 93 -8.88 4.84 -2.21
CA SER A 93 -9.09 3.94 -1.08
C SER A 93 -10.24 4.42 -0.22
N ALA A 94 -10.92 3.46 0.40
CA ALA A 94 -11.93 3.71 1.42
C ALA A 94 -11.70 2.76 2.60
N GLY A 95 -12.06 3.21 3.79
CA GLY A 95 -11.94 2.43 5.01
C GLY A 95 -13.04 2.72 6.02
N LEU A 96 -13.23 1.77 6.92
CA LEU A 96 -14.11 1.83 8.07
C LEU A 96 -13.32 1.40 9.30
N LEU A 97 -13.53 2.08 10.42
CA LEU A 97 -13.04 1.70 11.73
C LEU A 97 -14.21 1.60 12.68
N LEU A 98 -14.35 0.42 13.30
CA LEU A 98 -15.42 0.09 14.23
C LEU A 98 -14.80 -0.21 15.60
N THR A 99 -15.20 0.51 16.63
CA THR A 99 -14.72 0.35 18.02
C THR A 99 -15.85 0.02 19.01
N HIS A 100 -16.97 -0.50 18.48
CA HIS A 100 -18.18 -0.74 19.26
C HIS A 100 -18.01 -1.86 20.30
N ASP A 101 -18.70 -1.71 21.43
CA ASP A 101 -18.88 -2.73 22.48
C ASP A 101 -19.40 -4.10 22.00
N LEU A 102 -19.91 -4.20 20.77
CA LEU A 102 -20.31 -5.48 20.17
C LEU A 102 -19.10 -6.40 19.95
N PHE A 103 -17.89 -5.84 19.93
CA PHE A 103 -16.62 -6.57 19.82
C PHE A 103 -15.94 -6.75 21.18
N ARG A 104 -16.70 -6.87 22.28
CA ARG A 104 -16.17 -7.26 23.61
C ARG A 104 -15.80 -8.74 23.64
N LEU A 105 -14.71 -9.08 22.95
CA LEU A 105 -14.11 -10.40 22.99
C LEU A 105 -13.42 -10.67 24.33
N VAL A 106 -13.07 -9.61 25.07
CA VAL A 106 -12.50 -9.64 26.41
C VAL A 106 -13.35 -8.76 27.33
N PRO A 107 -13.74 -9.23 28.54
CA PRO A 107 -14.53 -8.44 29.47
C PRO A 107 -13.88 -7.09 29.81
N GLY A 108 -14.66 -6.00 29.71
CA GLY A 108 -14.21 -4.65 30.01
C GLY A 108 -13.31 -4.00 28.95
N ARG A 109 -13.06 -4.67 27.81
CA ARG A 109 -12.17 -4.16 26.75
C ARG A 109 -12.87 -4.20 25.39
N ALA A 110 -12.89 -3.07 24.69
CA ALA A 110 -13.46 -2.96 23.36
C ALA A 110 -12.40 -3.32 22.31
N ALA A 111 -12.68 -4.29 21.45
CA ALA A 111 -11.86 -4.56 20.28
C ALA A 111 -12.15 -3.56 19.15
N ALA A 112 -11.20 -3.40 18.23
CA ALA A 112 -11.33 -2.55 17.06
C ALA A 112 -11.26 -3.39 15.77
N LEU A 113 -12.23 -3.20 14.88
CA LEU A 113 -12.25 -3.79 13.55
C LEU A 113 -12.05 -2.69 12.51
N SER A 114 -10.96 -2.79 11.74
CA SER A 114 -10.70 -1.95 10.58
C SER A 114 -10.97 -2.75 9.31
N LEU A 115 -11.74 -2.18 8.39
CA LEU A 115 -11.97 -2.71 7.05
C LEU A 115 -11.48 -1.68 6.05
N SER A 116 -10.77 -2.10 5.00
CA SER A 116 -10.35 -1.19 3.94
C SER A 116 -10.31 -1.86 2.58
N ALA A 117 -10.44 -1.04 1.54
CA ALA A 117 -10.20 -1.46 0.18
C ALA A 117 -9.49 -0.34 -0.59
N ALA A 118 -8.56 -0.72 -1.45
CA ALA A 118 -7.94 0.20 -2.39
C ALA A 118 -8.02 -0.33 -3.83
N LEU A 119 -8.23 0.60 -4.75
CA LEU A 119 -8.15 0.41 -6.19
C LEU A 119 -6.91 1.11 -6.70
N LEU A 120 -6.12 0.43 -7.50
CA LEU A 120 -4.93 0.97 -8.12
C LEU A 120 -4.98 0.75 -9.62
N PHE A 121 -4.62 1.77 -10.37
CA PHE A 121 -4.56 1.75 -11.83
C PHE A 121 -3.15 2.18 -12.23
N SER A 122 -2.43 1.34 -12.97
CA SER A 122 -1.07 1.64 -13.42
C SER A 122 -1.00 1.60 -14.95
N GLY A 123 -0.51 2.67 -15.56
CA GLY A 123 -0.23 2.76 -16.99
C GLY A 123 1.26 2.91 -17.23
N TYR A 124 1.80 2.09 -18.14
CA TYR A 124 3.20 2.11 -18.55
C TYR A 124 3.37 2.86 -19.87
N GLY A 125 4.56 3.41 -20.11
CA GLY A 125 4.80 4.32 -21.23
C GLY A 125 4.83 3.63 -22.60
N GLU A 126 5.38 2.41 -22.67
CA GLU A 126 5.62 1.69 -23.92
C GLU A 126 5.46 0.17 -23.74
N ALA A 127 5.35 -0.55 -24.85
CA ALA A 127 5.40 -2.01 -24.88
C ALA A 127 6.82 -2.51 -24.61
N ASN A 128 6.94 -3.71 -24.04
CA ASN A 128 8.25 -4.32 -23.78
C ASN A 128 8.52 -5.36 -24.87
N ALA A 129 9.42 -5.04 -25.81
CA ALA A 129 9.76 -5.92 -26.93
C ALA A 129 10.26 -7.31 -26.52
N ASN A 130 10.75 -7.50 -25.29
CA ASN A 130 11.19 -8.79 -24.78
C ASN A 130 10.06 -9.67 -24.23
N ILE A 131 8.85 -9.10 -24.04
CA ILE A 131 7.68 -9.80 -23.50
C ILE A 131 6.60 -9.87 -24.56
N ASP A 132 6.17 -8.70 -25.04
CA ASP A 132 5.18 -8.52 -26.09
C ASP A 132 5.40 -7.12 -26.70
N PRO A 133 5.86 -7.03 -27.97
CA PRO A 133 6.18 -5.76 -28.61
C PRO A 133 4.93 -4.94 -28.97
N ASP A 134 3.75 -5.57 -29.03
CA ASP A 134 2.53 -4.94 -29.54
C ASP A 134 1.58 -4.51 -28.40
N VAL A 135 1.84 -4.95 -27.18
CA VAL A 135 0.93 -4.73 -26.03
C VAL A 135 1.56 -3.83 -24.98
N VAL A 136 1.01 -2.63 -24.83
CA VAL A 136 1.33 -1.74 -23.71
C VAL A 136 0.70 -2.26 -22.42
N ARG A 137 1.49 -2.29 -21.34
CA ARG A 137 1.03 -2.79 -20.05
C ARG A 137 0.10 -1.79 -19.37
N HIS A 138 -1.07 -2.27 -18.97
CA HIS A 138 -1.98 -1.59 -18.05
C HIS A 138 -2.42 -2.56 -16.96
N ASP A 139 -2.34 -2.12 -15.71
CA ASP A 139 -2.71 -2.92 -14.55
C ASP A 139 -3.87 -2.29 -13.79
N ARG A 140 -4.78 -3.14 -13.31
CA ARG A 140 -5.81 -2.79 -12.34
C ARG A 140 -5.69 -3.74 -11.15
N GLU A 141 -5.52 -3.18 -9.95
CA GLU A 141 -5.30 -3.95 -8.73
C GLU A 141 -6.30 -3.58 -7.64
N TRP A 142 -6.91 -4.61 -7.03
CA TRP A 142 -7.75 -4.49 -5.85
C TRP A 142 -6.99 -4.96 -4.61
N ARG A 143 -7.12 -4.20 -3.51
CA ARG A 143 -6.49 -4.51 -2.23
C ARG A 143 -7.47 -4.43 -1.05
N PRO A 144 -8.41 -5.39 -0.91
CA PRO A 144 -9.22 -5.48 0.30
C PRO A 144 -8.39 -5.98 1.48
N SER A 145 -8.64 -5.44 2.67
CA SER A 145 -8.07 -5.95 3.91
C SER A 145 -9.01 -5.72 5.10
N ALA A 146 -8.85 -6.56 6.12
CA ALA A 146 -9.51 -6.46 7.41
C ALA A 146 -8.47 -6.67 8.51
N THR A 147 -8.54 -5.86 9.56
CA THR A 147 -7.68 -5.95 10.74
C THR A 147 -8.54 -5.94 11.99
N LEU A 148 -8.34 -6.92 12.87
CA LEU A 148 -8.96 -7.00 14.19
C LEU A 148 -7.89 -6.82 15.26
N ASP A 149 -8.04 -5.80 16.10
CA ASP A 149 -7.22 -5.54 17.29
C ASP A 149 -8.04 -5.87 18.54
N VAL A 150 -7.58 -6.86 19.31
CA VAL A 150 -8.21 -7.30 20.55
C VAL A 150 -7.30 -6.99 21.73
N PRO A 151 -7.61 -5.98 22.55
CA PRO A 151 -6.89 -5.71 23.78
C PRO A 151 -7.10 -6.86 24.77
N VAL A 152 -6.02 -7.54 25.15
CA VAL A 152 -6.03 -8.68 26.09
C VAL A 152 -5.80 -8.18 27.51
N ILE A 153 -4.77 -7.36 27.67
CA ILE A 153 -4.45 -6.59 28.88
C ILE A 153 -4.05 -5.16 28.47
N ASP A 154 -3.81 -4.27 29.43
CA ASP A 154 -3.76 -2.82 29.18
C ASP A 154 -2.63 -2.38 28.22
N ASP A 155 -1.55 -3.17 28.18
CA ASP A 155 -0.34 -2.97 27.40
C ASP A 155 -0.17 -3.99 26.27
N ILE A 156 -1.05 -4.99 26.15
CA ILE A 156 -0.95 -6.07 25.16
C ILE A 156 -2.25 -6.25 24.37
N SER A 157 -2.11 -6.19 23.04
CA SER A 157 -3.16 -6.47 22.06
C SER A 157 -2.78 -7.65 21.17
N LEU A 158 -3.77 -8.50 20.84
CA LEU A 158 -3.66 -9.46 19.75
C LEU A 158 -4.19 -8.82 18.47
N VAL A 159 -3.38 -8.81 17.41
CA VAL A 159 -3.74 -8.22 16.12
C VAL A 159 -3.80 -9.31 15.05
N GLY A 160 -4.98 -9.52 14.48
CA GLY A 160 -5.18 -10.34 13.29
C GLY A 160 -5.40 -9.48 12.06
N GLN A 161 -4.74 -9.79 10.95
CA GLN A 161 -4.94 -9.13 9.67
C GLN A 161 -5.16 -10.15 8.57
N PHE A 162 -6.14 -9.89 7.71
CA PHE A 162 -6.42 -10.66 6.51
C PHE A 162 -6.55 -9.72 5.31
N GLY A 163 -6.07 -10.13 4.15
CA GLY A 163 -6.24 -9.33 2.95
C GLY A 163 -5.91 -10.06 1.67
N ALA A 164 -6.13 -9.37 0.55
CA ALA A 164 -5.79 -9.88 -0.76
C ALA A 164 -5.21 -8.77 -1.65
N ASN A 165 -4.39 -9.15 -2.61
CA ASN A 165 -3.95 -8.32 -3.74
C ASN A 165 -4.36 -9.04 -5.02
N LEU A 166 -5.31 -8.47 -5.75
CA LEU A 166 -5.87 -9.05 -6.97
C LEU A 166 -5.51 -8.16 -8.15
N ARG A 167 -4.57 -8.58 -8.99
CA ARG A 167 -4.09 -7.79 -10.14
C ARG A 167 -4.54 -8.39 -11.46
N ALA A 168 -5.32 -7.62 -12.20
CA ALA A 168 -5.54 -7.80 -13.62
C ALA A 168 -4.51 -6.97 -14.40
N SER A 169 -4.04 -7.50 -15.53
CA SER A 169 -3.06 -6.83 -16.41
C SER A 169 -3.36 -7.16 -17.86
N THR A 170 -3.06 -6.24 -18.79
CA THR A 170 -3.10 -6.55 -20.23
C THR A 170 -2.13 -7.67 -20.58
N LEU A 171 -1.00 -7.75 -19.88
CA LEU A 171 0.01 -8.78 -20.05
C LEU A 171 -0.20 -9.95 -19.05
N PRO A 172 -0.42 -11.20 -19.51
CA PRO A 172 -0.76 -12.33 -18.64
C PRO A 172 0.27 -12.66 -17.56
N ASN A 173 1.56 -12.50 -17.87
CA ASN A 173 2.67 -12.75 -16.94
C ASN A 173 2.69 -11.82 -15.71
N TYR A 174 1.92 -10.71 -15.72
CA TYR A 174 1.79 -9.79 -14.60
C TYR A 174 0.46 -9.93 -13.84
N ARG A 175 -0.41 -10.87 -14.22
CA ARG A 175 -1.65 -11.17 -13.50
C ARG A 175 -1.34 -12.04 -12.29
N TYR A 176 -1.91 -11.71 -11.15
CA TYR A 176 -1.82 -12.56 -9.96
C TYR A 176 -2.97 -12.33 -8.98
N SER A 177 -3.21 -13.32 -8.13
CA SER A 177 -4.00 -13.21 -6.91
C SER A 177 -3.15 -13.66 -5.74
N ASN A 178 -2.99 -12.81 -4.73
CA ASN A 178 -2.25 -13.13 -3.52
C ASN A 178 -3.13 -12.86 -2.32
N VAL A 179 -3.46 -13.90 -1.55
CA VAL A 179 -4.20 -13.81 -0.29
C VAL A 179 -3.22 -14.01 0.84
N TYR A 180 -3.32 -13.17 1.87
CA TYR A 180 -2.42 -13.22 3.01
C TYR A 180 -3.19 -13.08 4.32
N THR A 181 -2.61 -13.67 5.36
CA THR A 181 -3.06 -13.56 6.74
C THR A 181 -1.86 -13.32 7.64
N MET A 182 -2.04 -12.55 8.70
CA MET A 182 -1.02 -12.25 9.69
C MET A 182 -1.67 -12.25 11.06
N ILE A 183 -0.95 -12.78 12.05
CA ILE A 183 -1.30 -12.68 13.46
C ILE A 183 -0.06 -12.14 14.18
N GLY A 184 -0.26 -11.14 15.01
CA GLY A 184 0.81 -10.48 15.77
C GLY A 184 0.35 -10.06 17.14
N VAL A 185 1.32 -9.71 17.98
CA VAL A 185 1.11 -9.13 19.30
C VAL A 185 1.62 -7.69 19.26
N ALA A 186 0.81 -6.74 19.71
CA ALA A 186 1.16 -5.34 19.83
C ALA A 186 1.37 -4.99 21.31
N LEU A 187 2.52 -4.40 21.63
CA LEU A 187 2.88 -3.91 22.96
C LEU A 187 2.81 -2.39 22.97
N ARG A 188 2.18 -1.80 23.99
CA ARG A 188 2.15 -0.34 24.22
C ARG A 188 2.96 0.00 25.47
N PHE A 189 3.86 0.97 25.37
CA PHE A 189 4.73 1.46 26.45
C PHE A 189 4.56 2.97 26.63
#